data_AF-A0A8H9IRA5-F1
#
_entry.id   AF-A0A8H9IRA5-F1
#
_cell.length_a   1.000
_cell.length_b   1.000
_cell.length_c   1.000
_cell.angle_alpha   90.00
_cell.angle_beta   90.00
_cell.angle_gamma   90.00
#
_symmetry.space_group_name_H-M   'P 1'
#
loop_
_entity.id
_entity.type
_entity.pdbx_description
1 polymer ?
#
loop_
_entity_poly.entity_id
_entity_poly.type
_entity_poly.pdbx_seq_one_letter_code
_entity_poly.pdbx_strand_id
1 'polypeptide(L)'
;MPCVNCNKDELRQIAQRWPEEVDRVREWERLVSLASKRGCSTFFSAVDDPTYKEGDIITHENYGIDRMVEWSMTSRGGRQFDLTRVFADASSCSSIYGLCE
;
A
#
# COMPACT_ATOMS: atom_id res chain seq x y z
N MET A 1 9.35 -6.77 1.18
CA MET A 1 8.49 -7.49 0.22
C MET A 1 7.05 -7.52 0.76
N PRO A 2 6.10 -6.77 0.17
CA PRO A 2 4.71 -6.80 0.60
C PRO A 2 4.02 -8.11 0.18
N CYS A 3 3.14 -8.63 1.06
CA CYS A 3 2.20 -9.70 0.77
C CYS A 3 0.80 -9.11 0.54
N VAL A 4 -0.09 -9.80 -0.17
CA VAL A 4 -1.49 -9.36 -0.37
C VAL A 4 -2.25 -9.19 0.96
N ASN A 5 -1.85 -9.94 2.00
CA ASN A 5 -2.42 -9.83 3.36
C ASN A 5 -1.62 -8.88 4.27
N CYS A 6 -0.71 -8.10 3.71
CA CYS A 6 0.10 -7.14 4.46
C CYS A 6 -0.81 -6.15 5.20
N ASN A 7 -0.56 -5.98 6.50
CA ASN A 7 -1.35 -5.03 7.28
C ASN A 7 -0.90 -3.59 7.02
N LYS A 8 -1.72 -2.63 7.45
CA LYS A 8 -1.48 -1.19 7.24
C LYS A 8 -0.13 -0.70 7.75
N ASP A 9 0.31 -1.16 8.93
CA ASP A 9 1.55 -0.69 9.53
C ASP A 9 2.78 -1.37 8.90
N GLU A 10 2.67 -2.64 8.52
CA GLU A 10 3.69 -3.36 7.75
C GLU A 10 3.89 -2.72 6.37
N LEU A 11 2.81 -2.37 5.65
CA LEU A 11 2.90 -1.71 4.34
C LEU A 11 3.61 -0.36 4.44
N ARG A 12 3.33 0.41 5.49
CA ARG A 12 4.00 1.70 5.74
C ARG A 12 5.50 1.49 5.97
N GLN A 13 5.87 0.54 6.83
CA GLN A 13 7.28 0.22 7.09
C GLN A 13 8.00 -0.25 5.83
N ILE A 14 7.33 -1.07 5.01
CA ILE A 14 7.89 -1.53 3.74
C ILE A 14 8.15 -0.36 2.80
N ALA A 15 7.17 0.53 2.63
CA ALA A 15 7.32 1.70 1.77
C ALA A 15 8.44 2.65 2.24
N GLN A 16 8.65 2.78 3.56
CA GLN A 16 9.70 3.63 4.13
C GLN A 16 11.11 3.00 4.02
N ARG A 17 11.22 1.69 4.22
CA ARG A 17 12.53 0.99 4.31
C ARG A 17 13.00 0.39 2.99
N TRP A 18 12.07 -0.05 2.16
CA TRP A 18 12.32 -0.74 0.90
C TRP A 18 11.44 -0.16 -0.22
N PRO A 19 11.65 1.11 -0.61
CA PRO A 19 10.87 1.74 -1.68
C PRO A 19 10.96 0.97 -3.01
N GLU A 20 12.06 0.28 -3.27
CA GLU A 20 12.24 -0.57 -4.45
C GLU A 20 11.21 -1.71 -4.53
N GLU A 21 10.67 -2.17 -3.40
CA GLU A 21 9.61 -3.18 -3.37
C GLU A 21 8.27 -2.61 -3.81
N VAL A 22 8.01 -1.33 -3.53
CA VAL A 22 6.85 -0.61 -4.06
C VAL A 22 6.99 -0.44 -5.56
N ASP A 23 8.17 -0.04 -6.03
CA ASP A 23 8.46 0.12 -7.46
C ASP A 23 8.28 -1.20 -8.22
N ARG A 24 8.76 -2.31 -7.64
CA ARG A 24 8.61 -3.66 -8.20
C ARG A 24 7.14 -4.04 -8.36
N VAL A 25 6.31 -3.78 -7.35
CA VAL A 25 4.87 -4.06 -7.42
C VAL A 25 4.17 -3.13 -8.42
N ARG A 26 4.51 -1.84 -8.45
CA ARG A 26 3.95 -0.87 -9.40
C ARG A 26 4.17 -1.32 -10.84
N GLU A 27 5.39 -1.76 -11.17
CA GLU A 27 5.69 -2.25 -12.51
C GLU A 27 4.95 -3.55 -12.83
N TRP A 28 4.77 -4.44 -11.85
CA TRP A 28 3.96 -5.64 -12.03
C TRP A 28 2.50 -5.31 -12.31
N GLU A 29 1.90 -4.39 -11.56
CA GLU A 29 0.52 -3.95 -11.79
C GLU A 29 0.36 -3.39 -13.21
N ARG A 30 1.33 -2.60 -13.70
CA ARG A 30 1.36 -2.08 -15.08
C ARG A 30 1.43 -3.20 -16.11
N LEU A 31 2.42 -4.10 -16.00
CA LEU A 31 2.64 -5.20 -16.95
C LEU A 31 1.47 -6.18 -17.01
N VAL A 32 0.93 -6.56 -15.84
CA VAL A 32 -0.21 -7.48 -15.76
C VAL A 32 -1.49 -6.81 -16.26
N SER A 33 -1.67 -5.51 -16.01
CA SER A 33 -2.79 -4.74 -16.59
C SER A 33 -2.78 -4.77 -18.11
N LEU A 34 -1.60 -4.67 -18.75
CA LEU A 34 -1.47 -4.76 -20.21
C LEU A 34 -1.86 -6.13 -20.78
N ALA A 35 -1.62 -7.20 -20.02
CA ALA A 35 -1.97 -8.56 -20.43
C ALA A 35 -3.41 -8.97 -20.02
N SER A 36 -4.02 -8.25 -19.08
CA SER A 36 -5.34 -8.56 -18.52
C SER A 36 -6.45 -8.26 -19.53
N LYS A 37 -7.41 -9.19 -19.69
CA LYS A 37 -8.60 -8.97 -20.52
C LYS A 37 -9.46 -7.79 -20.05
N ARG A 38 -9.37 -7.44 -18.76
CA ARG A 38 -10.09 -6.30 -18.16
C ARG A 38 -9.32 -4.99 -18.28
N GLY A 39 -8.07 -5.03 -18.76
CA GLY A 39 -7.20 -3.85 -18.85
C GLY A 39 -6.69 -3.33 -17.51
N CYS A 40 -6.92 -4.04 -16.41
CA CYS A 40 -6.44 -3.67 -15.08
C CYS A 40 -6.06 -4.89 -14.23
N SER A 41 -5.10 -4.68 -13.35
CA SER A 41 -4.64 -5.57 -12.31
C SER A 41 -4.00 -4.74 -11.20
N THR A 42 -4.50 -4.86 -9.98
CA THR A 42 -3.95 -4.25 -8.77
C THR A 42 -3.49 -5.35 -7.82
N PHE A 43 -2.47 -5.06 -7.01
CA PHE A 43 -1.90 -6.02 -6.06
C PHE A 43 -2.84 -6.23 -4.86
N PHE A 44 -3.40 -5.14 -4.34
CA PHE A 44 -4.49 -5.17 -3.37
C PHE A 44 -5.83 -5.03 -4.09
N SER A 45 -6.90 -5.56 -3.50
CA SER A 45 -8.23 -5.42 -4.10
C SER A 45 -8.71 -3.98 -3.90
N ALA A 46 -9.41 -3.40 -4.87
CA ALA A 46 -9.95 -2.04 -4.74
C ALA A 46 -10.84 -1.88 -3.49
N VAL A 47 -11.55 -2.94 -3.09
CA VAL A 47 -12.40 -2.97 -1.88
C VAL A 47 -11.61 -2.89 -0.56
N ASP A 48 -10.29 -3.10 -0.59
CA ASP A 48 -9.43 -2.96 0.57
C ASP A 48 -9.13 -1.47 0.87
N ASP A 49 -9.27 -0.59 -0.13
CA ASP A 49 -9.21 0.86 0.07
C ASP A 49 -10.50 1.35 0.77
N PRO A 50 -10.43 1.96 1.97
CA PRO A 50 -11.61 2.45 2.67
C PRO A 50 -12.36 3.59 1.96
N THR A 51 -11.75 4.18 0.94
CA THR A 51 -12.34 5.24 0.12
C THR A 51 -13.04 4.73 -1.14
N TYR A 52 -12.97 3.42 -1.41
CA TYR A 52 -13.67 2.76 -2.51
C TYR A 52 -15.18 2.97 -2.42
N LYS A 53 -15.79 3.21 -3.58
CA LYS A 53 -17.24 3.28 -3.78
C LYS A 53 -17.66 2.35 -4.92
N GLU A 54 -18.86 1.81 -4.79
CA GLU A 54 -19.45 1.02 -5.86
C GLU A 54 -19.61 1.88 -7.13
N GLY A 55 -19.14 1.36 -8.26
CA GLY A 55 -19.15 2.05 -9.54
C GLY A 55 -17.86 2.80 -9.89
N ASP A 56 -16.86 2.82 -9.00
CA ASP A 56 -15.56 3.41 -9.29
C ASP A 56 -14.86 2.67 -10.45
N ILE A 57 -14.18 3.45 -11.32
CA ILE A 57 -13.37 2.91 -12.40
C ILE A 57 -12.01 2.49 -11.82
N ILE A 58 -11.78 1.18 -11.75
CA ILE A 58 -10.58 0.60 -11.15
C ILE A 58 -9.47 0.50 -12.19
N THR A 59 -8.39 1.24 -11.97
CA THR A 59 -7.13 1.15 -12.72
C THR A 59 -5.95 0.97 -11.77
N HIS A 60 -4.83 0.46 -12.27
CA HIS A 60 -3.59 0.38 -11.48
C HIS A 60 -3.03 1.76 -11.10
N GLU A 61 -3.40 2.81 -11.83
CA GLU A 61 -3.02 4.19 -11.52
C GLU A 61 -3.79 4.75 -10.31
N ASN A 62 -5.08 4.40 -10.17
CA ASN A 62 -5.94 4.95 -9.12
C ASN A 62 -6.04 4.07 -7.87
N TYR A 63 -6.02 2.74 -8.01
CA TYR A 63 -6.19 1.76 -6.93
C TYR A 63 -4.99 0.81 -6.79
N GLY A 64 -3.86 1.14 -7.41
CA GLY A 64 -2.63 0.33 -7.31
C GLY A 64 -1.89 0.50 -5.99
N ILE A 65 -0.65 0.02 -5.99
CA ILE A 65 0.20 0.00 -4.80
C ILE A 65 0.44 1.40 -4.22
N ASP A 66 0.58 2.42 -5.07
CA ASP A 66 0.84 3.80 -4.62
C ASP A 66 -0.32 4.34 -3.78
N ARG A 67 -1.55 4.04 -4.20
CA ARG A 67 -2.75 4.41 -3.44
C ARG A 67 -2.80 3.71 -2.09
N MET A 68 -2.44 2.43 -2.04
CA MET A 68 -2.42 1.67 -0.80
C MET A 68 -1.30 2.12 0.14
N VAL A 69 -0.15 2.53 -0.40
CA VAL A 69 0.93 3.16 0.36
C VAL A 69 0.46 4.50 0.93
N GLU A 70 -0.22 5.34 0.16
CA GLU A 70 -0.81 6.59 0.65
C GLU A 70 -1.83 6.32 1.77
N TRP A 71 -2.73 5.36 1.56
CA TRP A 71 -3.67 4.91 2.59
C TRP A 71 -2.94 4.43 3.85
N SER A 72 -1.79 3.76 3.71
CA SER A 72 -1.01 3.29 4.85
C SER A 72 -0.53 4.46 5.73
N MET A 73 -0.32 5.65 5.16
CA MET A 73 0.11 6.86 5.87
C MET A 73 -1.03 7.62 6.56
N THR A 74 -2.28 7.23 6.35
CA THR A 74 -3.43 7.88 6.99
C THR A 74 -3.76 7.30 8.36
N SER A 75 -4.54 8.04 9.14
CA SER A 75 -5.21 7.58 10.35
C SER A 75 -6.45 6.72 10.03
N ARG A 76 -7.34 6.55 11.01
CA ARG A 76 -8.58 5.77 10.88
C ARG A 76 -9.45 6.33 9.74
N GLY A 77 -9.94 5.43 8.88
CA GLY A 77 -10.86 5.77 7.81
C GLY A 77 -10.22 6.25 6.49
N GLY A 78 -8.89 6.28 6.37
CA GLY A 78 -8.25 6.44 5.05
C GLY A 78 -8.13 7.85 4.49
N ARG A 79 -8.46 8.90 5.27
CA ARG A 79 -8.63 10.28 4.74
C ARG A 79 -7.69 11.33 5.33
N GLN A 80 -7.31 11.20 6.60
CA GLN A 80 -6.44 12.16 7.28
C GLN A 80 -5.04 11.57 7.43
N PHE A 81 -3.99 12.27 7.02
CA PHE A 81 -2.62 11.82 7.25
C PHE A 81 -2.28 11.76 8.74
N ASP A 82 -1.65 10.66 9.15
CA ASP A 82 -1.12 10.51 10.52
C ASP A 82 0.32 10.98 10.54
N LEU A 83 0.52 12.29 10.73
CA LEU A 83 1.84 12.91 10.71
C LEU A 83 2.77 12.33 11.78
N THR A 84 2.24 11.97 12.95
CA THR A 84 3.01 11.36 14.04
C THR A 84 3.61 10.02 13.60
N ARG A 85 2.84 9.21 12.86
CA ARG A 85 3.34 7.92 12.35
C ARG A 85 4.23 8.06 11.13
N VAL A 86 3.99 9.07 10.28
CA VAL A 86 4.81 9.33 9.08
C VAL A 86 6.22 9.78 9.46
N PHE A 87 6.34 10.63 10.50
CA PHE A 87 7.64 11.10 10.99
C PHE A 87 8.26 10.22 12.08
N ALA A 88 7.63 9.09 12.42
CA ALA A 88 8.26 8.13 13.33
C ALA A 88 9.51 7.54 12.68
N ASP A 89 10.63 7.54 13.40
CA ASP A 89 11.90 7.06 12.89
C ASP A 89 11.80 5.60 12.43
N ALA A 90 12.08 5.37 11.14
CA ALA A 90 12.11 4.04 10.56
C ALA A 90 13.23 3.16 11.15
N SER A 91 14.17 3.72 11.93
CA SER A 91 15.21 3.01 12.67
C SER A 91 14.75 2.44 14.02
N SER A 92 13.56 2.80 14.49
CA SER A 92 13.00 2.24 15.73
C SER A 92 12.58 0.77 15.58
N CYS A 93 12.41 0.07 16.71
CA CYS A 93 12.01 -1.33 16.70
C CYS A 93 10.68 -1.51 15.96
N SER A 94 10.72 -2.24 14.85
CA SER A 94 9.55 -2.52 14.01
C SER A 94 8.78 -3.77 14.42
N SER A 95 9.36 -4.60 15.30
CA SER A 95 8.68 -5.80 15.77
C SER A 95 7.51 -5.41 16.65
N ILE A 96 6.29 -5.82 16.25
CA ILE A 96 5.07 -5.65 17.05
C ILE A 96 5.23 -6.26 18.45
N TYR A 97 6.04 -7.32 18.54
CA TYR A 97 6.30 -8.03 19.79
C TYR A 97 7.48 -7.45 20.59
N GLY A 98 8.08 -6.35 20.14
CA GLY A 98 9.22 -5.73 20.83
C GLY A 98 10.49 -6.59 20.82
N LEU A 99 10.65 -7.47 19.83
CA LEU A 99 11.77 -8.43 19.73
C LEU A 99 13.05 -7.83 19.12
N CYS A 100 13.23 -6.52 19.17
CA CYS A 100 14.46 -5.90 18.68
C CYS A 100 15.43 -5.76 19.86
N GLU A 101 16.64 -6.31 19.74
CA GLU A 101 17.75 -6.11 20.68
C GLU A 101 18.36 -4.70 20.56
#